data_AF-A0A2A2SCX0-F1
#
_entry.id   AF-A0A2A2SCX0-F1
#
_cell.length_a   1.000
_cell.length_b   1.000
_cell.length_c   1.000
_cell.angle_alpha   90.00
_cell.angle_beta   90.00
_cell.angle_gamma   90.00
#
_symmetry.space_group_name_H-M   'P 1'
#
loop_
_entity.id
_entity.type
_entity.pdbx_description
1 polymer ?
#
loop_
_entity_poly.entity_id
_entity_poly.type
_entity_poly.pdbx_seq_one_letter_code
_entity_poly.pdbx_strand_id
1 'polypeptide(L)'
;MRHHRQAVRPHDLGRAGESAVVIADRLRPLRVRFVERSARECDGIDAALDADAPDLAAAGGLAHRIAGAGGTLGWPDVSAVAIRLEDACDARDPAAARTAAAELRRLVGSLAP
;
A
#
# COMPACT_ATOMS: atom_id res chain seq x y z
N MET A 1 10.01 53.00 -34.97
CA MET A 1 10.34 52.23 -33.75
C MET A 1 9.42 51.02 -33.71
N ARG A 2 9.99 49.81 -33.77
CA ARG A 2 9.26 48.53 -33.93
C ARG A 2 8.62 48.09 -32.60
N HIS A 3 7.42 47.54 -32.76
CA HIS A 3 6.56 46.78 -31.85
C HIS A 3 7.25 45.98 -30.75
N HIS A 4 6.63 45.95 -29.56
CA HIS A 4 6.40 44.69 -28.83
C HIS A 4 5.15 44.79 -27.94
N ARG A 5 3.98 44.54 -28.54
CA ARG A 5 2.81 44.02 -27.82
C ARG A 5 3.12 42.56 -27.50
N GLN A 6 3.40 42.23 -26.25
CA GLN A 6 3.42 40.83 -25.83
C GLN A 6 1.99 40.30 -25.86
N ALA A 7 1.81 39.21 -26.59
CA ALA A 7 0.57 38.45 -26.67
C ALA A 7 0.37 37.62 -25.39
N VAL A 8 -0.85 37.66 -24.87
CA VAL A 8 -1.39 36.74 -23.87
C VAL A 8 -1.25 35.29 -24.36
N ARG A 9 -0.74 34.39 -23.52
CA ARG A 9 -0.98 32.95 -23.67
C ARG A 9 -1.98 32.50 -22.60
N PRO A 10 -3.20 32.08 -22.96
CA PRO A 10 -4.10 31.45 -22.00
C PRO A 10 -3.52 30.09 -21.62
N HIS A 11 -3.45 29.81 -20.33
CA HIS A 11 -2.97 28.53 -19.82
C HIS A 11 -3.91 27.39 -20.24
N ASP A 12 -3.33 26.41 -20.93
CA ASP A 12 -3.86 25.07 -21.19
C ASP A 12 -4.28 24.39 -19.87
N LEU A 13 -5.57 24.38 -19.56
CA LEU A 13 -6.16 23.55 -18.49
C LEU A 13 -6.57 22.14 -18.99
N GLY A 14 -6.26 21.78 -20.24
CA GLY A 14 -6.73 20.54 -20.87
C GLY A 14 -5.85 19.29 -20.66
N ARG A 15 -4.57 19.42 -20.28
CA ARG A 15 -3.61 18.28 -20.30
C ARG A 15 -3.45 17.50 -19.00
N ALA A 16 -3.87 18.06 -17.86
CA ALA A 16 -3.69 17.42 -16.55
C ALA A 16 -4.63 16.20 -16.38
N GLY A 17 -5.86 16.29 -16.89
CA GLY A 17 -6.85 15.21 -16.78
C GLY A 17 -6.48 13.97 -17.60
N GLU A 18 -5.98 14.16 -18.82
CA GLU A 18 -5.62 13.05 -19.72
C GLU A 18 -4.42 12.25 -19.19
N SER A 19 -3.42 12.93 -18.60
CA SER A 19 -2.24 12.27 -18.02
C SER A 19 -2.59 11.48 -16.75
N ALA A 20 -3.45 12.02 -15.88
CA ALA A 20 -3.87 11.34 -14.66
C ALA A 20 -4.68 10.07 -14.97
N VAL A 21 -5.56 10.11 -15.98
CA VAL A 21 -6.36 8.95 -16.42
C VAL A 21 -5.47 7.85 -16.99
N VAL A 22 -4.48 8.19 -17.83
CA VAL A 22 -3.54 7.21 -18.39
C VAL A 22 -2.67 6.56 -17.32
N ILE A 23 -2.24 7.31 -16.29
CA ILE A 23 -1.47 6.77 -15.16
C ILE A 23 -2.36 5.84 -14.31
N ALA A 24 -3.59 6.27 -13.99
CA ALA A 24 -4.54 5.45 -13.22
C ALA A 24 -4.82 4.10 -13.92
N ASP A 25 -4.98 4.12 -15.24
CA ASP A 25 -5.21 2.91 -16.04
C ASP A 25 -4.01 1.95 -16.01
N ARG A 26 -2.78 2.47 -16.05
CA ARG A 26 -1.55 1.67 -15.94
C ARG A 26 -1.30 1.09 -14.55
N LEU A 27 -1.72 1.79 -13.49
CA LEU A 27 -1.57 1.32 -12.11
C LEU A 27 -2.61 0.27 -11.74
N ARG A 28 -3.77 0.24 -12.42
CA ARG A 28 -4.83 -0.73 -12.16
C ARG A 28 -4.35 -2.19 -12.13
N PRO A 29 -3.63 -2.73 -13.13
CA PRO A 29 -3.14 -4.11 -13.05
C PRO A 29 -2.13 -4.33 -11.90
N LEU A 30 -1.38 -3.31 -11.49
CA LEU A 30 -0.48 -3.40 -10.33
C LEU A 30 -1.27 -3.43 -9.02
N ARG A 31 -2.36 -2.67 -8.94
CA ARG A 31 -3.28 -2.68 -7.80
C ARG A 31 -3.96 -4.03 -7.62
N VAL A 32 -4.49 -4.62 -8.68
CA VAL A 32 -5.07 -5.97 -8.67
C VAL A 32 -4.05 -6.98 -8.12
N ARG A 33 -2.83 -7.00 -8.69
CA ARG A 33 -1.77 -7.92 -8.26
C ARG A 33 -1.34 -7.68 -6.81
N PHE A 34 -1.32 -6.44 -6.36
CA PHE A 34 -1.05 -6.12 -4.96
C PHE A 34 -2.12 -6.71 -4.05
N VAL A 35 -3.41 -6.48 -4.32
CA VAL A 35 -4.50 -7.01 -3.48
C VAL A 35 -4.41 -8.53 -3.39
N GLU A 36 -4.26 -9.23 -4.52
CA GLU A 36 -4.12 -10.69 -4.55
C GLU A 36 -2.90 -11.18 -3.77
N ARG A 37 -1.76 -10.51 -3.93
CA ARG A 37 -0.52 -10.86 -3.22
C ARG A 37 -0.64 -10.60 -1.73
N SER A 38 -1.13 -9.43 -1.34
CA SER A 38 -1.26 -9.03 0.07
C SER A 38 -2.24 -9.93 0.82
N ALA A 39 -3.28 -10.44 0.16
CA ALA A 39 -4.16 -11.45 0.75
C ALA A 39 -3.38 -12.74 1.11
N ARG A 40 -2.52 -13.23 0.20
CA ARG A 40 -1.66 -14.41 0.47
C ARG A 40 -0.59 -14.11 1.52
N GLU A 41 -0.05 -12.89 1.54
CA GLU A 41 0.89 -12.48 2.57
C GLU A 41 0.22 -12.41 3.95
N CYS A 42 -1.05 -11.99 4.04
CA CYS A 42 -1.85 -12.08 5.26
C CYS A 42 -2.07 -13.53 5.71
N ASP A 43 -2.32 -14.47 4.79
CA ASP A 43 -2.40 -15.91 5.12
C ASP A 43 -1.08 -16.41 5.73
N GLY A 44 0.06 -15.99 5.17
CA GLY A 44 1.37 -16.32 5.71
C GLY A 44 1.64 -15.72 7.09
N ILE A 45 1.17 -14.48 7.33
CA ILE A 45 1.28 -13.82 8.63
C ILE A 45 0.47 -14.58 9.68
N ASP A 46 -0.80 -14.89 9.37
CA ASP A 46 -1.67 -15.62 10.30
C ASP A 46 -1.07 -16.98 10.65
N ALA A 47 -0.59 -17.73 9.64
CA ALA A 47 0.07 -19.02 9.86
C ALA A 47 1.35 -18.90 10.72
N ALA A 48 2.17 -17.86 10.51
CA ALA A 48 3.38 -17.64 11.30
C ALA A 48 3.06 -17.27 12.76
N LEU A 49 1.99 -16.53 12.99
CA LEU A 49 1.57 -16.14 14.34
C LEU A 49 0.85 -17.26 15.07
N ASP A 50 -0.01 -18.05 14.43
CA ASP A 50 -0.84 -19.09 15.05
C ASP A 50 -0.10 -20.38 15.43
N ALA A 51 1.18 -20.51 15.06
CA ALA A 51 2.03 -21.60 15.52
C ALA A 51 2.22 -21.59 17.06
N ASP A 52 2.44 -22.77 17.65
CA ASP A 52 2.73 -22.94 19.10
C ASP A 52 3.90 -22.05 19.56
N ALA A 53 4.89 -21.87 18.67
CA ALA A 53 5.95 -20.89 18.79
C ALA A 53 5.83 -19.90 17.62
N PRO A 54 5.32 -18.67 17.85
CA PRO A 54 5.12 -17.68 16.79
C PRO A 54 6.44 -17.29 16.11
N ASP A 55 6.48 -17.37 14.79
CA ASP A 55 7.61 -16.90 13.98
C ASP A 55 7.44 -15.42 13.63
N LEU A 56 7.83 -14.56 14.59
CA LEU A 56 7.72 -13.11 14.44
C LEU A 56 8.65 -12.55 13.34
N ALA A 57 9.76 -13.22 13.04
CA ALA A 57 10.65 -12.79 11.97
C ALA A 57 10.01 -13.02 10.60
N ALA A 58 9.36 -14.18 10.40
CA ALA A 58 8.61 -14.45 9.18
C ALA A 58 7.42 -13.48 9.02
N ALA A 59 6.65 -13.26 10.10
CA ALA A 59 5.51 -12.34 10.09
C ALA A 59 5.93 -10.89 9.80
N GLY A 60 6.97 -10.38 10.47
CA GLY A 60 7.51 -9.03 10.22
C GLY A 60 8.03 -8.86 8.80
N GLY A 61 8.73 -9.86 8.26
CA GLY A 61 9.21 -9.82 6.86
C GLY A 61 8.08 -9.80 5.82
N LEU A 62 6.95 -10.44 6.09
CA LEU A 62 5.74 -10.35 5.26
C LEU A 62 5.09 -8.97 5.37
N ALA A 63 4.94 -8.45 6.58
CA ALA A 63 4.38 -7.12 6.84
C ALA A 63 5.18 -6.02 6.13
N HIS A 64 6.51 -6.07 6.19
CA HIS A 64 7.41 -5.15 5.48
C HIS A 64 7.14 -5.05 3.98
N ARG A 65 6.87 -6.18 3.34
CA ARG A 65 6.56 -6.22 1.90
C ARG A 65 5.23 -5.56 1.58
N ILE A 66 4.23 -5.76 2.44
CA ILE A 66 2.91 -5.11 2.33
C ILE A 66 3.07 -3.59 2.53
N ALA A 67 3.81 -3.15 3.55
CA ALA A 67 4.05 -1.74 3.84
C ALA A 67 4.68 -0.98 2.68
N GLY A 68 5.76 -1.53 2.11
CA GLY A 68 6.48 -0.87 1.01
C GLY A 68 5.65 -0.70 -0.26
N ALA A 69 4.78 -1.66 -0.57
CA ALA A 69 3.96 -1.61 -1.77
C ALA A 69 2.65 -0.83 -1.58
N GLY A 70 2.03 -0.87 -0.39
CA GLY A 70 0.78 -0.17 -0.10
C GLY A 70 0.89 1.35 -0.30
N GLY A 71 1.99 1.95 0.15
CA GLY A 71 2.17 3.41 0.12
C GLY A 71 2.32 3.92 -1.31
N THR A 72 3.05 3.17 -2.14
CA THR A 72 3.29 3.48 -3.54
C THR A 72 2.01 3.38 -4.39
N LEU A 73 1.10 2.46 -4.04
CA LEU A 73 -0.09 2.17 -4.83
C LEU A 73 -1.33 2.97 -4.40
N GLY A 74 -1.22 3.75 -3.33
CA GLY A 74 -2.26 4.67 -2.85
C GLY A 74 -3.10 4.12 -1.69
N TRP A 75 -2.56 3.19 -0.90
CA TRP A 75 -3.21 2.66 0.31
C TRP A 75 -2.37 2.98 1.56
N PRO A 76 -2.38 4.24 2.02
CA PRO A 76 -1.60 4.67 3.17
C PRO A 76 -2.04 3.94 4.45
N ASP A 77 -3.33 3.66 4.63
CA ASP A 77 -3.84 2.96 5.82
C ASP A 77 -3.29 1.53 5.91
N VAL A 78 -3.31 0.78 4.79
CA VAL A 78 -2.71 -0.56 4.71
C VAL A 78 -1.23 -0.52 5.10
N SER A 79 -0.52 0.50 4.63
CA SER A 79 0.90 0.68 4.92
C SER A 79 1.14 0.99 6.39
N ALA A 80 0.34 1.87 6.98
CA ALA A 80 0.43 2.23 8.39
C ALA A 80 0.17 1.04 9.30
N VAL A 81 -0.80 0.17 8.96
CA VAL A 81 -1.07 -1.04 9.75
C VAL A 81 0.03 -2.08 9.59
N ALA A 82 0.56 -2.25 8.38
CA ALA A 82 1.69 -3.15 8.13
C ALA A 82 2.95 -2.72 8.92
N ILE A 83 3.24 -1.41 8.99
CA ILE A 83 4.34 -0.88 9.82
C ILE A 83 4.10 -1.18 11.29
N ARG A 84 2.87 -0.98 11.82
CA ARG A 84 2.56 -1.34 13.21
C ARG A 84 2.76 -2.83 13.50
N LEU A 85 2.49 -3.69 12.51
CA LEU A 85 2.76 -5.12 12.62
C LEU A 85 4.27 -5.40 12.64
N GLU A 86 5.07 -4.73 11.79
CA GLU A 86 6.54 -4.79 11.84
C GLU A 86 7.07 -4.39 13.22
N ASP A 87 6.63 -3.24 13.74
CA ASP A 87 7.04 -2.74 15.05
C ASP A 87 6.71 -3.73 16.18
N ALA A 88 5.54 -4.36 16.14
CA ALA A 88 5.14 -5.37 17.11
C ALA A 88 5.98 -6.65 17.02
N CYS A 89 6.33 -7.09 15.81
CA CYS A 89 7.22 -8.22 15.58
C CYS A 89 8.64 -7.94 16.09
N ASP A 90 9.17 -6.74 15.82
CA ASP A 90 10.48 -6.29 16.29
C ASP A 90 10.54 -6.16 17.81
N ALA A 91 9.46 -5.66 18.42
CA ALA A 91 9.29 -5.60 19.88
C ALA A 91 9.09 -6.98 20.54
N ARG A 92 8.97 -8.04 19.73
CA ARG A 92 8.67 -9.42 20.16
C ARG A 92 7.36 -9.54 20.96
N ASP A 93 6.35 -8.78 20.58
CA ASP A 93 5.02 -8.78 21.18
C ASP A 93 4.01 -9.53 20.27
N PRO A 94 3.81 -10.84 20.48
CA PRO A 94 2.89 -11.63 19.65
C PRO A 94 1.43 -11.21 19.81
N ALA A 95 1.03 -10.61 20.93
CA ALA A 95 -0.35 -10.17 21.13
C ALA A 95 -0.65 -8.90 20.33
N ALA A 96 0.27 -7.93 20.36
CA ALA A 96 0.21 -6.75 19.52
C ALA A 96 0.30 -7.13 18.03
N ALA A 97 1.19 -8.05 17.66
CA ALA A 97 1.34 -8.53 16.28
C ALA A 97 0.04 -9.15 15.76
N ARG A 98 -0.63 -10.04 16.53
CA ARG A 98 -1.94 -10.60 16.13
C ARG A 98 -3.02 -9.53 15.96
N THR A 99 -3.04 -8.53 16.83
CA THR A 99 -4.00 -7.43 16.74
C THR A 99 -3.81 -6.63 15.46
N ALA A 100 -2.56 -6.27 15.15
CA ALA A 100 -2.22 -5.56 13.92
C ALA A 100 -2.47 -6.42 12.67
N ALA A 101 -2.15 -7.72 12.71
CA ALA A 101 -2.41 -8.66 11.62
C ALA A 101 -3.91 -8.79 11.30
N ALA A 102 -4.75 -8.93 12.32
CA ALA A 102 -6.21 -8.99 12.14
C ALA A 102 -6.78 -7.69 11.53
N GLU A 103 -6.21 -6.53 11.91
CA GLU A 103 -6.57 -5.24 11.31
C GLU A 103 -6.11 -5.14 9.86
N LEU A 104 -4.86 -5.54 9.58
CA LEU A 104 -4.28 -5.53 8.23
C LEU A 104 -5.11 -6.40 7.29
N ARG A 105 -5.49 -7.59 7.73
CA ARG A 105 -6.31 -8.53 6.96
C ARG A 105 -7.68 -7.96 6.60
N ARG A 106 -8.35 -7.29 7.55
CA ARG A 106 -9.61 -6.59 7.28
C ARG A 106 -9.44 -5.51 6.21
N LEU A 107 -8.40 -4.69 6.32
CA LEU A 107 -8.15 -3.62 5.36
C LEU A 107 -7.88 -4.18 3.97
N VAL A 108 -6.98 -5.16 3.85
CA VAL A 108 -6.68 -5.83 2.58
C VAL A 108 -7.93 -6.47 1.98
N GLY A 109 -8.76 -7.15 2.80
CA GLY A 109 -10.02 -7.75 2.35
C GLY A 109 -11.10 -6.74 1.94
N SER A 110 -10.98 -5.47 2.34
CA SER A 110 -11.88 -4.38 1.92
C SER A 110 -11.45 -3.69 0.63
N LEU A 111 -10.24 -3.97 0.13
CA LEU A 111 -9.74 -3.36 -1.10
C LEU A 111 -10.49 -3.94 -2.31
N ALA A 112 -11.06 -3.06 -3.12
CA ALA A 112 -11.52 -3.44 -4.45
C ALA A 112 -10.31 -3.63 -5.38
N PRO A 113 -10.28 -4.69 -6.21
CA PRO A 113 -9.26 -4.88 -7.24
C PRO A 113 -9.31 -3.81 -8.35
#